data_AF-A0A7V9DTL1-F1
#
_entry.id   AF-A0A7V9DTL1-F1
#
_cell.length_a   1.000
_cell.length_b   1.000
_cell.length_c   1.000
_cell.angle_alpha   90.00
_cell.angle_beta   90.00
_cell.angle_gamma   90.00
#
_symmetry.space_group_name_H-M   'P 1'
#
loop_
_entity.id
_entity.type
_entity.pdbx_description
1 polymer ?
#
loop_
_entity_poly.entity_id
_entity_poly.type
_entity_poly.pdbx_seq_one_letter_code
_entity_poly.pdbx_strand_id
1 'polypeptide(L)'
;MLTALEVWASRDHEADLRDAIRRTDHVVNEVDGLPGVRAERWFPDHLGRPYPTAFIHLDPAHGKNPKHVIESLLEGEPAIAVMGHTEPNVVRVDVRILTDDQSEQVVCRLRTVLA
;
A
#
# COMPACT_ATOMS: atom_id res chain seq x y z
N MET A 1 8.53 -29.53 -1.19
CA MET A 1 7.21 -29.16 -1.75
C MET A 1 6.05 -29.51 -0.83
N LEU A 2 6.05 -30.68 -0.15
CA LEU A 2 4.97 -31.05 0.79
C LEU A 2 4.73 -29.99 1.88
N THR A 3 5.79 -29.49 2.52
CA THR A 3 5.69 -28.46 3.57
C THR A 3 4.99 -27.17 3.15
N ALA A 4 5.18 -26.71 1.90
CA ALA A 4 4.51 -25.50 1.42
C ALA A 4 3.00 -25.71 1.24
N LEU A 5 2.59 -26.90 0.81
CA LEU A 5 1.17 -27.28 0.70
C LEU A 5 0.53 -27.46 2.07
N GLU A 6 1.24 -28.06 3.02
CA GLU A 6 0.77 -28.21 4.41
C GLU A 6 0.59 -26.84 5.08
N VAL A 7 1.55 -25.92 4.91
CA VAL A 7 1.45 -24.55 5.44
C VAL A 7 0.28 -23.80 4.79
N TRP A 8 0.09 -23.93 3.48
CA TRP A 8 -1.03 -23.28 2.80
C TRP A 8 -2.38 -23.84 3.29
N ALA A 9 -2.53 -25.18 3.31
CA ALA A 9 -3.79 -25.83 3.67
C ALA A 9 -4.19 -25.64 5.15
N SER A 10 -3.23 -25.39 6.03
CA SER A 10 -3.47 -25.13 7.45
C SER A 10 -3.70 -23.66 7.78
N ARG A 11 -3.55 -22.76 6.81
CA ARG A 11 -3.62 -21.31 7.02
C ARG A 11 -5.07 -20.83 7.07
N ASP A 12 -5.35 -19.90 7.97
CA ASP A 12 -6.63 -19.19 7.97
C ASP A 12 -6.58 -18.04 6.95
N HIS A 13 -6.94 -18.35 5.72
CA HIS A 13 -6.94 -17.37 4.63
C HIS A 13 -7.93 -16.21 4.85
N GLU A 14 -9.01 -16.45 5.58
CA GLU A 14 -9.98 -15.40 5.90
C GLU A 14 -9.40 -14.44 6.95
N ALA A 15 -8.67 -14.96 7.94
CA ALA A 15 -7.92 -14.11 8.86
C ALA A 15 -6.83 -13.30 8.15
N ASP A 16 -6.03 -13.94 7.28
CA ASP A 16 -5.01 -13.25 6.48
C ASP A 16 -5.62 -12.09 5.67
N LEU A 17 -6.80 -12.31 5.06
CA LEU A 17 -7.50 -11.28 4.30
C LEU A 17 -8.03 -10.16 5.20
N ARG A 18 -8.63 -10.48 6.35
CA ARG A 18 -9.09 -9.47 7.32
C ARG A 18 -7.93 -8.59 7.79
N ASP A 19 -6.79 -9.19 8.11
CA ASP A 19 -5.61 -8.44 8.54
C ASP A 19 -5.02 -7.60 7.40
N ALA A 20 -5.03 -8.10 6.17
CA ALA A 20 -4.60 -7.33 5.02
C ALA A 20 -5.50 -6.11 4.78
N ILE A 21 -6.83 -6.28 4.86
CA ILE A 21 -7.79 -5.19 4.74
C ILE A 21 -7.54 -4.15 5.83
N ARG A 22 -7.41 -4.58 7.09
CA ARG A 22 -7.13 -3.67 8.23
C ARG A 22 -5.86 -2.85 8.02
N ARG A 23 -4.77 -3.48 7.59
CA ARG A 23 -3.50 -2.78 7.31
C ARG A 23 -3.62 -1.83 6.11
N THR A 24 -4.34 -2.20 5.06
CA THR A 24 -4.60 -1.30 3.92
C THR A 24 -5.45 -0.10 4.34
N ASP A 25 -6.51 -0.31 5.13
CA ASP A 25 -7.35 0.77 5.65
C ASP A 25 -6.55 1.72 6.56
N HIS A 26 -5.63 1.18 7.38
CA HIS A 26 -4.69 1.99 8.16
C HIS A 26 -3.85 2.91 7.27
N VAL A 27 -3.24 2.38 6.21
CA VAL A 27 -2.47 3.18 5.25
C VAL A 27 -3.32 4.30 4.65
N VAL A 28 -4.55 3.98 4.22
CA VAL A 28 -5.47 4.96 3.63
C VAL A 28 -5.80 6.07 4.63
N ASN A 29 -6.23 5.70 5.83
CA ASN A 29 -6.66 6.66 6.85
C ASN A 29 -5.55 7.63 7.28
N GLU A 30 -4.29 7.19 7.26
CA GLU A 30 -3.15 7.98 7.72
C GLU A 30 -2.60 8.96 6.68
N VAL A 31 -2.93 8.77 5.40
CA VAL A 31 -2.44 9.62 4.30
C VAL A 31 -3.55 10.37 3.57
N ASP A 32 -4.81 9.91 3.68
CA ASP A 32 -5.95 10.64 3.14
C ASP A 32 -6.10 11.99 3.84
N GLY A 33 -6.36 13.04 3.05
CA GLY A 33 -6.51 14.41 3.56
C GLY A 33 -5.20 15.15 3.86
N LEU A 34 -4.04 14.55 3.61
CA LEU A 34 -2.81 15.33 3.48
C LEU A 34 -2.97 16.36 2.33
N PRO A 35 -2.30 17.54 2.40
CA PRO A 35 -2.48 18.57 1.38
C PRO A 35 -2.22 18.06 -0.04
N GLY A 36 -3.25 18.08 -0.89
CA GLY A 36 -3.18 17.60 -2.27
C GLY A 36 -3.17 16.08 -2.43
N VAL A 37 -3.54 15.32 -1.39
CA VAL A 37 -3.59 13.85 -1.39
C VAL A 37 -5.01 13.37 -1.10
N ARG A 38 -5.49 12.45 -1.93
CA ARG A 38 -6.67 11.63 -1.67
C ARG A 38 -6.27 10.17 -1.67
N ALA A 39 -6.67 9.40 -0.66
CA ALA A 39 -6.41 7.98 -0.62
C ALA A 39 -7.70 7.16 -0.49
N GLU A 40 -7.71 5.99 -1.09
CA GLU A 40 -8.83 5.06 -1.01
C GLU A 40 -8.35 3.61 -1.07
N ARG A 41 -9.06 2.71 -0.40
CA ARG A 41 -8.83 1.27 -0.55
C ARG A 41 -9.67 0.76 -1.71
N TRP A 42 -9.05 0.02 -2.61
CA TRP A 42 -9.74 -0.80 -3.60
C TRP A 42 -9.71 -2.26 -3.19
N PHE A 43 -10.87 -2.92 -3.22
CA PHE A 43 -11.01 -4.35 -3.02
C PHE A 43 -12.25 -4.89 -3.76
N PRO A 44 -12.14 -5.90 -4.63
CA PRO A 44 -10.90 -6.48 -5.18
C PRO A 44 -10.00 -5.41 -5.84
N ASP A 45 -8.74 -5.74 -6.13
CA ASP A 45 -7.86 -4.77 -6.79
C ASP A 45 -8.34 -4.42 -8.22
N HIS A 46 -7.67 -3.47 -8.87
CA HIS A 46 -7.98 -3.04 -10.24
C HIS A 46 -7.98 -4.15 -11.32
N LEU A 47 -7.51 -5.37 -11.01
CA LEU A 47 -7.56 -6.54 -11.90
C LEU A 47 -8.54 -7.62 -11.42
N GLY A 48 -9.35 -7.33 -10.39
CA GLY A 48 -10.31 -8.26 -9.82
C GLY A 48 -9.71 -9.30 -8.87
N ARG A 49 -8.43 -9.15 -8.48
CA ARG A 49 -7.77 -10.08 -7.55
C ARG A 49 -8.18 -9.74 -6.12
N PRO A 50 -8.29 -10.74 -5.21
CA PRO A 50 -8.76 -10.53 -3.84
C PRO A 50 -7.69 -9.89 -2.94
N TYR A 51 -7.06 -8.81 -3.41
CA TYR A 51 -5.94 -8.14 -2.76
C TYR A 51 -6.36 -6.69 -2.43
N PRO A 52 -6.55 -6.34 -1.15
CA PRO A 52 -6.81 -4.96 -0.80
C PRO A 52 -5.57 -4.13 -1.14
N THR A 53 -5.77 -3.00 -1.82
CA THR A 53 -4.67 -2.12 -2.25
C THR A 53 -5.07 -0.68 -1.96
N ALA A 54 -4.15 0.10 -1.38
CA ALA A 54 -4.34 1.53 -1.21
C ALA A 54 -3.96 2.25 -2.51
N PHE A 55 -4.84 3.10 -2.99
CA PHE A 55 -4.66 3.99 -4.13
C PHE A 55 -4.49 5.40 -3.59
N ILE A 56 -3.30 5.95 -3.76
CA ILE A 56 -2.94 7.30 -3.32
C ILE A 56 -2.93 8.18 -4.57
N HIS A 57 -3.90 9.08 -4.65
CA HIS A 57 -4.08 10.06 -5.71
C HIS A 57 -3.41 11.36 -5.30
N LEU A 58 -2.55 11.88 -6.17
CA LEU A 58 -1.88 13.17 -5.99
C LEU A 58 -2.54 14.21 -6.87
N ASP A 59 -2.94 15.33 -6.28
CA ASP A 59 -3.43 16.47 -7.04
C ASP A 59 -2.32 17.00 -7.96
N PRO A 60 -2.64 17.44 -9.20
CA PRO A 60 -1.65 18.05 -10.09
C PRO A 60 -0.91 19.24 -9.45
N ALA A 61 -1.56 19.94 -8.52
CA ALA A 61 -0.99 21.08 -7.78
C ALA A 61 -0.09 20.67 -6.60
N HIS A 62 -0.06 19.38 -6.21
CA HIS A 62 0.79 18.88 -5.13
C HIS A 62 2.29 19.10 -5.44
N GLY A 63 2.66 19.15 -6.71
CA GLY A 63 4.05 19.37 -7.14
C GLY A 63 4.95 18.12 -7.03
N LYS A 64 4.48 17.04 -6.41
CA LYS A 64 5.11 15.71 -6.46
C LYS A 64 4.46 14.88 -7.55
N ASN A 65 5.29 14.09 -8.24
CA ASN A 65 4.86 13.13 -9.25
C ASN A 65 4.98 11.71 -8.66
N PRO A 66 4.06 10.77 -8.96
CA PRO A 66 4.11 9.39 -8.45
C PRO A 66 5.46 8.69 -8.59
N LYS A 67 6.16 8.87 -9.72
CA LYS A 67 7.51 8.32 -9.95
C LYS A 67 8.49 8.80 -8.87
N HIS A 68 8.47 10.09 -8.54
CA HIS A 68 9.36 10.64 -7.52
C HIS A 68 9.02 10.11 -6.13
N VAL A 69 7.73 9.93 -5.82
CA VAL A 69 7.28 9.29 -4.57
C VAL A 69 7.81 7.85 -4.50
N ILE A 70 7.64 7.07 -5.57
CA ILE A 70 8.12 5.68 -5.66
C ILE A 70 9.64 5.61 -5.47
N GLU A 71 10.40 6.47 -6.17
CA GLU A 71 11.86 6.54 -6.04
C GLU A 71 12.29 6.92 -4.62
N SER A 72 11.66 7.92 -4.02
CA SER A 72 11.96 8.38 -2.65
C SER A 72 11.68 7.30 -1.59
N LEU A 73 10.63 6.49 -1.79
CA LEU A 73 10.33 5.35 -0.93
C LEU A 73 11.36 4.23 -1.07
N LEU A 74 11.81 3.97 -2.31
CA LEU A 74 12.77 2.90 -2.61
C LEU A 74 14.19 3.24 -2.15
N GLU A 75 14.60 4.50 -2.25
CA GLU A 75 15.93 4.99 -1.82
C GLU A 75 16.04 5.18 -0.30
N GLY A 76 14.93 5.07 0.42
CA GLY A 76 14.90 5.17 1.88
C GLY A 76 15.49 3.96 2.59
N GLU A 77 15.64 4.09 3.92
CA GLU A 77 16.00 3.00 4.83
C GLU A 77 14.87 2.81 5.87
N PRO A 78 14.19 1.65 5.90
CA PRO A 78 14.29 0.56 4.92
C PRO A 78 13.75 0.97 3.54
N ALA A 79 14.23 0.30 2.50
CA ALA A 79 13.73 0.47 1.14
C ALA A 79 12.29 -0.04 1.02
N ILE A 80 11.38 0.82 0.56
CA ILE A 80 9.95 0.50 0.40
C ILE A 80 9.60 0.50 -1.09
N ALA A 81 9.39 -0.70 -1.64
CA ALA A 81 8.97 -0.86 -3.03
C ALA A 81 7.45 -0.76 -3.16
N VAL A 82 6.99 0.18 -3.99
CA VAL A 82 5.58 0.40 -4.33
C VAL A 82 5.41 0.48 -5.86
N MET A 83 4.17 0.57 -6.34
CA MET A 83 3.86 0.51 -7.77
C MET A 83 3.17 1.78 -8.25
N GLY A 84 3.43 2.17 -9.50
CA GLY A 84 2.58 3.14 -10.19
C GLY A 84 1.25 2.53 -10.65
N HIS A 85 0.44 3.36 -11.31
CA HIS A 85 -0.76 2.95 -12.02
C HIS A 85 -0.75 3.49 -13.46
N THR A 86 -1.70 3.03 -14.27
CA THR A 86 -1.91 3.59 -15.63
C THR A 86 -2.43 5.01 -15.58
N GLU A 87 -3.11 5.39 -14.49
CA GLU A 87 -3.43 6.78 -14.21
C GLU A 87 -2.17 7.53 -13.72
N PRO A 88 -1.85 8.70 -14.31
CA PRO A 88 -0.54 9.34 -14.17
C PRO A 88 -0.25 9.91 -12.78
N ASN A 89 -1.25 10.05 -11.92
CA ASN A 89 -1.16 10.70 -10.62
C ASN A 89 -1.42 9.73 -9.44
N VAL A 90 -1.30 8.42 -9.68
CA VAL A 90 -1.64 7.40 -8.69
C VAL A 90 -0.44 6.55 -8.31
N VAL A 91 -0.22 6.43 -7.00
CA VAL A 91 0.68 5.43 -6.39
C VAL A 91 -0.17 4.34 -5.74
N ARG A 92 0.20 3.08 -5.97
CA ARG A 92 -0.45 1.91 -5.39
C ARG A 92 0.43 1.28 -4.33
N VAL A 93 -0.15 1.04 -3.16
CA VAL A 93 0.53 0.45 -2.01
C VAL A 93 -0.20 -0.85 -1.61
N ASP A 94 0.49 -1.98 -1.70
CA ASP A 94 0.03 -3.29 -1.23
C ASP A 94 0.87 -3.65 0.01
N VAL A 95 0.19 -3.74 1.16
CA VAL A 95 0.82 -4.09 2.45
C VAL A 95 0.44 -5.49 2.93
N ARG A 96 -0.25 -6.30 2.12
CA ARG A 96 -0.90 -7.56 2.53
C ARG A 96 0.03 -8.59 3.16
N ILE A 97 1.29 -8.64 2.75
CA ILE A 97 2.28 -9.60 3.29
C ILE A 97 3.12 -9.04 4.44
N LEU A 98 2.93 -7.76 4.81
CA LEU A 98 3.71 -7.09 5.85
C LEU A 98 3.20 -7.42 7.24
N THR A 99 4.05 -7.31 8.25
CA THR A 99 3.58 -7.24 9.65
C THR A 99 2.93 -5.89 9.94
N ASP A 100 2.29 -5.76 11.11
CA ASP A 100 1.76 -4.47 11.57
C ASP A 100 2.87 -3.42 11.72
N ASP A 101 4.00 -3.78 12.34
CA ASP A 101 5.15 -2.89 12.50
C ASP A 101 5.73 -2.43 11.14
N GLN A 102 5.79 -3.33 10.16
CA GLN A 102 6.24 -2.98 8.81
C GLN A 102 5.24 -2.07 8.09
N SER A 103 3.94 -2.29 8.29
CA SER A 103 2.89 -1.45 7.72
C SER A 103 2.95 -0.03 8.33
N GLU A 104 3.25 0.07 9.63
CA GLU A 104 3.46 1.35 10.31
C GLU A 104 4.69 2.10 9.78
N GLN A 105 5.78 1.39 9.49
CA GLN A 105 6.96 1.99 8.86
C GLN A 105 6.64 2.55 7.46
N VAL A 106 5.81 1.84 6.69
CA VAL A 106 5.31 2.32 5.38
C VAL A 106 4.50 3.60 5.56
N VAL A 107 3.59 3.66 6.54
CA VAL A 107 2.81 4.86 6.85
C VAL A 107 3.71 6.04 7.22
N CYS A 108 4.61 5.85 8.19
CA CYS A 108 5.53 6.89 8.64
C CYS A 108 6.33 7.49 7.46
N ARG A 109 6.83 6.62 6.58
CA ARG A 109 7.59 7.05 5.41
C ARG A 109 6.69 7.74 4.39
N LEU A 110 5.51 7.21 4.09
CA LEU A 110 4.56 7.83 3.18
C LEU A 110 4.20 9.25 3.62
N ARG A 111 3.88 9.44 4.91
CA ARG A 111 3.59 10.78 5.46
C ARG A 111 4.75 11.75 5.28
N THR A 112 5.98 11.27 5.47
CA THR A 112 7.20 12.09 5.25
C THR A 112 7.41 12.43 3.78
N VAL A 113 7.21 11.46 2.88
CA VAL A 113 7.41 11.64 1.43
C VAL A 113 6.26 12.43 0.80
N LEU A 114 5.07 12.43 1.40
CA LEU A 114 3.89 13.14 0.89
C LEU A 114 3.74 14.54 1.48
N ALA A 115 4.13 14.79 2.74
CA ALA A 115 4.16 16.14 3.33
C ALA A 115 5.02 17.14 2.55
#